data_AF-A0A4Q5Z347-F1
#
_entry.id   AF-A0A4Q5Z347-F1
#
_cell.length_a   1.000
_cell.length_b   1.000
_cell.length_c   1.000
_cell.angle_alpha   90.00
_cell.angle_beta   90.00
_cell.angle_gamma   90.00
#
_symmetry.space_group_name_H-M   'P 1'
#
loop_
_entity.id
_entity.type
_entity.pdbx_description
1 polymer ?
#
loop_
_entity_poly.entity_id
_entity_poly.type
_entity_poly.pdbx_seq_one_letter_code
_entity_poly.pdbx_strand_id
1 'polypeptide(L)'
;MRLFLWITAIAAFLFLGYLFFLWSQVKEPTFIRYKEFGINIPTQYEIHGIDVSRYQSTIAWKEVQQMKVKNIQLGFAFIKATEGSSMVDPLFKRNWKKAKEAGMVRGAYHFFQPRKDGKSQ
;
A
#
# COMPACT_ATOMS: atom_id res chain seq x y z
N MET A 1 -6.59 -46.66 -28.63
CA MET A 1 -5.40 -46.21 -27.85
C MET A 1 -4.84 -44.86 -28.31
N ARG A 2 -4.54 -44.64 -29.61
CA ARG A 2 -3.98 -43.37 -30.10
C ARG A 2 -4.88 -42.13 -29.94
N LEU A 3 -6.19 -42.25 -30.20
CA LEU A 3 -7.13 -41.13 -30.07
C LEU A 3 -7.25 -40.62 -28.63
N PHE A 4 -7.29 -41.54 -27.65
CA PHE A 4 -7.34 -41.19 -26.23
C PHE A 4 -6.09 -40.41 -25.78
N LEU A 5 -4.90 -40.82 -26.24
CA LEU A 5 -3.65 -40.12 -25.95
C LEU A 5 -3.63 -38.68 -26.48
N TRP A 6 -4.19 -38.44 -27.67
CA TRP A 6 -4.31 -37.09 -28.24
C TRP A 6 -5.29 -36.22 -27.45
N ILE A 7 -6.44 -36.77 -27.05
CA ILE A 7 -7.42 -36.04 -26.23
C ILE A 7 -6.79 -35.64 -24.88
N THR A 8 -6.09 -36.55 -24.22
CA THR A 8 -5.42 -36.25 -22.95
C THR A 8 -4.29 -35.23 -23.10
N ALA A 9 -3.52 -35.29 -24.19
CA ALA A 9 -2.44 -34.33 -24.45
C ALA A 9 -2.99 -32.92 -24.71
N ILE A 10 -4.07 -32.80 -25.50
CA ILE A 10 -4.74 -31.53 -25.76
C ILE A 10 -5.33 -30.96 -24.46
N ALA A 11 -6.02 -31.79 -23.66
CA ALA A 11 -6.58 -31.37 -22.38
C ALA A 11 -5.49 -30.87 -21.42
N ALA A 12 -4.35 -31.56 -21.33
CA ALA A 12 -3.21 -31.12 -20.52
C ALA A 12 -2.61 -29.80 -21.02
N PHE A 13 -2.47 -29.62 -22.34
CA PHE A 13 -1.97 -28.36 -22.91
C PHE A 13 -2.92 -27.19 -22.63
N LEU A 14 -4.23 -27.38 -22.79
CA LEU A 14 -5.23 -26.36 -22.48
C LEU A 14 -5.26 -26.05 -20.98
N PHE A 15 -5.13 -27.06 -20.11
CA PHE A 15 -5.06 -26.87 -18.67
C PHE A 15 -3.81 -26.08 -18.26
N LEU A 16 -2.63 -26.41 -18.81
CA LEU A 16 -1.41 -25.65 -18.58
C LEU A 16 -1.50 -24.22 -19.12
N GLY A 17 -2.09 -24.03 -20.29
CA GLY A 17 -2.37 -22.70 -20.84
C GLY A 17 -3.32 -21.89 -19.97
N TYR A 18 -4.35 -22.53 -19.41
CA TYR A 18 -5.28 -21.90 -18.47
C TYR A 18 -4.59 -21.55 -17.14
N LEU A 19 -3.76 -22.43 -16.59
CA LEU A 19 -2.96 -22.12 -15.40
C LEU A 19 -1.98 -20.98 -15.66
N PHE A 20 -1.33 -20.94 -16.82
CA PHE A 20 -0.47 -19.83 -17.23
C PHE A 20 -1.27 -18.53 -17.37
N PHE A 21 -2.46 -18.58 -17.96
CA PHE A 21 -3.35 -17.42 -18.05
C PHE A 21 -3.72 -16.90 -16.66
N LEU A 22 -4.15 -17.79 -15.74
CA LEU A 22 -4.44 -17.43 -14.36
C LEU A 22 -3.22 -16.82 -13.65
N TRP A 23 -2.05 -17.44 -13.79
CA TRP A 23 -0.79 -16.92 -13.25
C TRP A 23 -0.44 -15.55 -13.84
N SER A 24 -0.68 -15.35 -15.14
CA SER A 24 -0.41 -14.07 -15.83
C SER A 24 -1.35 -12.93 -15.42
N GLN A 25 -2.48 -13.23 -14.77
CA GLN A 25 -3.34 -12.21 -14.15
C GLN A 25 -2.76 -11.72 -12.81
N VAL A 26 -1.81 -12.44 -12.21
CA VAL A 26 -1.07 -12.03 -11.01
C VAL A 26 0.13 -11.13 -11.39
N LYS A 27 -0.09 -10.16 -12.27
CA LYS A 27 0.97 -9.21 -12.66
C LYS A 27 1.29 -8.28 -11.50
N GLU A 28 2.58 -8.18 -11.18
CA GLU A 28 3.11 -7.19 -10.24
C GLU A 28 2.70 -5.77 -10.66
N PRO A 29 2.37 -4.90 -9.70
CA PRO A 29 1.95 -3.56 -10.03
C PRO A 29 3.08 -2.77 -10.70
N THR A 30 2.75 -2.00 -11.73
CA THR A 30 3.74 -1.12 -12.38
C THR A 30 3.94 0.14 -11.54
N PHE A 31 5.20 0.44 -11.22
CA PHE A 31 5.57 1.63 -10.46
C PHE A 31 6.22 2.68 -11.34
N ILE A 32 5.77 3.92 -11.22
CA ILE A 32 6.38 5.09 -11.87
C ILE A 32 6.81 6.08 -10.79
N ARG A 33 8.03 6.62 -10.90
CA ARG A 33 8.50 7.69 -10.03
C ARG A 33 8.12 9.04 -10.63
N TYR A 34 7.24 9.75 -9.95
CA TYR A 34 6.91 11.14 -10.28
C TYR A 34 7.74 12.10 -9.44
N LYS A 35 8.21 13.20 -10.03
CA LYS A 35 9.06 14.18 -9.35
C LYS A 35 8.30 14.88 -8.22
N GLU A 36 7.01 15.13 -8.43
CA GLU A 36 6.09 15.83 -7.54
C GLU A 36 5.86 15.07 -6.24
N PHE A 37 5.77 13.73 -6.31
CA PHE A 37 5.63 12.88 -5.14
C PHE A 37 6.98 12.47 -4.53
N GLY A 38 8.04 12.44 -5.33
CA GLY A 38 9.38 12.03 -4.87
C GLY A 38 9.49 10.54 -4.50
N ILE A 39 8.43 9.75 -4.71
CA ILE A 39 8.32 8.32 -4.40
C ILE A 39 7.82 7.54 -5.62
N ASN A 40 7.96 6.21 -5.57
CA ASN A 40 7.40 5.31 -6.58
C ASN A 40 5.89 5.14 -6.33
N ILE A 41 5.08 5.40 -7.35
CA ILE A 41 3.62 5.29 -7.26
C ILE A 41 3.13 4.13 -8.14
N PRO A 42 2.30 3.21 -7.62
CA PRO A 42 1.67 2.19 -8.44
C PRO A 42 0.54 2.82 -9.27
N THR A 43 0.63 2.72 -10.60
CA THR A 43 -0.22 3.49 -11.52
C THR A 43 -1.51 2.81 -11.94
N GLN A 44 -1.70 1.54 -11.57
CA GLN A 44 -2.87 0.74 -11.93
C GLN A 44 -4.03 0.86 -10.93
N TYR A 45 -3.88 1.67 -9.89
CA TYR A 45 -4.90 1.90 -8.86
C TYR A 45 -5.39 3.35 -8.93
N GLU A 46 -6.65 3.56 -8.56
CA GLU A 46 -7.28 4.88 -8.56
C GLU A 46 -7.10 5.63 -7.22
N ILE A 47 -6.89 4.89 -6.13
CA ILE A 47 -6.80 5.44 -4.78
C ILE A 47 -5.38 5.26 -4.27
N HIS A 48 -4.75 6.37 -3.89
CA HIS A 48 -3.40 6.38 -3.34
C HIS A 48 -3.39 6.98 -1.94
N GLY A 49 -2.46 6.49 -1.13
CA GLY A 49 -2.20 7.02 0.20
C GLY A 49 -0.77 6.76 0.61
N ILE A 50 -0.40 7.32 1.77
CA ILE A 50 0.92 7.19 2.37
C ILE A 50 0.81 6.65 3.79
N ASP A 51 1.85 6.01 4.29
CA ASP A 51 2.03 5.80 5.71
C ASP A 51 3.21 6.62 6.22
N VAL A 52 3.08 7.17 7.44
CA VAL A 52 4.10 8.04 8.02
C VAL A 52 4.27 7.80 9.51
N SER A 53 5.44 8.17 10.00
CA SER A 53 5.86 8.10 11.39
C SER A 53 6.81 9.27 11.70
N ARG A 54 7.46 9.25 12.86
CA ARG A 54 8.57 10.15 13.20
C ARG A 54 9.69 10.19 12.15
N TYR A 55 9.89 9.11 11.39
CA TYR A 55 11.00 9.01 10.43
C TYR A 55 10.85 9.95 9.23
N GLN A 56 9.64 10.42 8.93
CA GLN A 56 9.40 11.42 7.87
C GLN A 56 9.57 12.87 8.36
N SER A 57 9.98 13.08 9.62
CA SER A 57 10.14 14.41 10.21
C SER A 57 8.85 15.26 10.10
N THR A 58 9.00 16.58 10.08
CA THR A 58 7.89 17.53 9.99
C THR A 58 7.29 17.54 8.59
N ILE A 59 6.07 17.00 8.44
CA ILE A 59 5.34 16.97 7.17
C ILE A 59 4.52 18.26 6.97
N ALA A 60 4.60 18.83 5.76
CA ALA A 60 3.76 19.93 5.28
C ALA A 60 2.43 19.40 4.71
N TRP A 61 1.49 19.04 5.59
CA TRP A 61 0.26 18.33 5.23
C TRP A 61 -0.63 19.02 4.19
N LYS A 62 -0.63 20.36 4.13
CA LYS A 62 -1.36 21.11 3.10
C LYS A 62 -0.77 20.88 1.70
N GLU A 63 0.56 20.91 1.59
CA GLU A 63 1.25 20.64 0.34
C GLU A 63 1.01 19.19 -0.10
N VAL A 64 1.13 18.23 0.82
CA VAL A 64 0.85 16.81 0.55
C VAL A 64 -0.57 16.60 0.01
N GLN A 65 -1.58 17.25 0.60
CA GLN A 65 -2.96 17.13 0.13
C GLN A 65 -3.19 17.76 -1.25
N GLN A 66 -2.38 18.76 -1.62
CA GLN A 66 -2.44 19.46 -2.90
C GLN A 66 -1.61 18.78 -4.00
N MET A 67 -0.71 17.86 -3.66
CA MET A 67 0.10 17.14 -4.63
C MET A 67 -0.78 16.34 -5.59
N LYS A 68 -0.64 16.63 -6.88
CA LYS A 68 -1.39 15.99 -7.95
C LYS A 68 -0.54 15.88 -9.22
N VAL A 69 -0.57 14.71 -9.84
CA VAL A 69 0.03 14.47 -11.16
C VAL A 69 -0.97 13.68 -11.98
N LYS A 70 -1.39 14.22 -13.13
CA LYS A 70 -2.47 13.64 -13.94
C LYS A 70 -3.75 13.42 -13.09
N ASN A 71 -4.22 12.18 -13.02
CA ASN A 71 -5.35 11.73 -12.19
C ASN A 71 -4.92 11.16 -10.83
N ILE A 72 -3.63 11.22 -10.48
CA ILE A 72 -3.08 10.68 -9.24
C ILE A 72 -2.98 11.80 -8.20
N GLN A 73 -3.50 11.55 -7.01
CA GLN A 73 -3.40 12.41 -5.83
C GLN A 73 -3.41 11.55 -4.56
N LEU A 74 -2.85 12.05 -3.46
CA LEU A 74 -2.88 11.35 -2.17
C LEU A 74 -4.22 11.61 -1.48
N GLY A 75 -5.03 10.57 -1.32
CA GLY A 75 -6.37 10.66 -0.73
C GLY A 75 -6.42 10.36 0.77
N PHE A 76 -5.46 9.58 1.28
CA PHE A 76 -5.43 9.21 2.69
C PHE A 76 -4.01 9.05 3.25
N ALA A 77 -3.90 9.06 4.58
CA ALA A 77 -2.66 8.74 5.28
C ALA A 77 -2.87 7.84 6.50
N PHE A 78 -2.05 6.81 6.66
CA PHE A 78 -1.91 6.09 7.92
C PHE A 78 -0.77 6.68 8.75
N ILE A 79 -1.04 7.01 10.01
CA ILE A 79 -0.08 7.71 10.88
C ILE A 79 0.26 6.80 12.05
N LYS A 80 1.54 6.50 12.25
CA LYS A 80 2.01 5.70 13.39
C LYS A 80 1.59 6.37 14.69
N ALA A 81 0.85 5.65 15.53
CA ALA A 81 0.45 6.11 16.86
C ALA A 81 1.38 5.55 17.92
N THR A 82 1.57 4.24 17.94
CA THR A 82 2.29 3.51 18.99
C THR A 82 3.16 2.40 18.42
N GLU A 83 4.09 1.93 19.23
CA GLU A 83 4.94 0.77 18.95
C GLU A 83 5.19 -0.01 20.25
N GLY A 84 4.96 -1.32 20.20
CA GLY A 84 5.10 -2.14 21.40
C GLY A 84 4.18 -1.67 22.52
N SER A 85 4.49 -2.03 23.76
CA SER A 85 3.59 -1.78 24.90
C SER A 85 3.70 -0.38 25.51
N SER A 86 4.65 0.45 25.07
CA SER A 86 4.94 1.72 25.77
C SER A 86 5.41 2.89 24.90
N MET A 87 5.78 2.66 23.64
CA MET A 87 6.30 3.75 22.81
C MET A 87 5.15 4.43 22.07
N VAL A 88 5.07 5.75 22.22
CA VAL A 88 4.19 6.62 21.43
C VAL A 88 5.05 7.33 20.39
N ASP A 89 4.60 7.38 19.14
CA ASP A 89 5.30 8.15 18.12
C ASP A 89 5.25 9.65 18.48
N PRO A 90 6.40 10.32 18.63
CA PRO A 90 6.45 11.70 19.10
C PRO A 90 5.78 12.69 18.13
N LEU A 91 5.65 12.35 16.84
CA LEU A 91 4.98 13.19 15.85
C LEU A 91 3.50 12.84 15.66
N PHE A 92 2.99 11.78 16.29
CA PHE A 92 1.60 11.34 16.12
C PHE A 92 0.60 12.47 16.33
N LYS A 93 0.63 13.14 17.49
CA LYS A 93 -0.33 14.22 17.82
C LYS A 93 -0.31 15.35 16.78
N ARG A 94 0.89 15.76 16.35
CA ARG A 94 1.07 16.81 15.34
C ARG A 94 0.51 16.35 14.00
N ASN A 95 0.93 15.18 13.52
CA ASN A 95 0.54 14.65 12.21
C ASN A 95 -0.96 14.36 12.17
N TRP A 96 -1.52 13.79 13.22
CA TRP A 96 -2.95 13.58 13.39
C TRP A 96 -3.71 14.89 13.23
N LYS A 97 -3.35 15.92 14.01
CA LYS A 97 -4.02 17.24 13.94
C LYS A 97 -3.87 17.90 12.57
N LYS A 98 -2.64 17.98 12.06
CA LYS A 98 -2.32 18.71 10.82
C LYS A 98 -2.87 18.04 9.56
N ALA A 99 -2.92 16.72 9.51
CA ALA A 99 -3.62 16.00 8.45
C ALA A 99 -5.13 16.35 8.45
N LYS A 100 -5.78 16.50 9.63
CA LYS A 100 -7.19 16.96 9.71
C LYS A 100 -7.37 18.32 9.08
N GLU A 101 -6.52 19.25 9.50
CA GLU A 101 -6.60 20.64 9.11
C GLU A 101 -6.35 20.83 7.61
N ALA A 102 -5.58 19.93 7.00
CA ALA A 102 -5.35 19.88 5.57
C ALA A 102 -6.47 19.17 4.77
N GLY A 103 -7.47 18.57 5.44
CA GLY A 103 -8.54 17.82 4.78
C GLY A 103 -8.13 16.40 4.33
N MET A 104 -7.02 15.87 4.82
CA MET A 104 -6.55 14.52 4.51
C MET A 104 -7.33 13.47 5.32
N VAL A 105 -7.90 12.46 4.66
CA VAL A 105 -8.46 11.28 5.34
C VAL A 105 -7.33 10.56 6.06
N ARG A 106 -7.55 10.14 7.31
CA ARG A 106 -6.47 9.52 8.09
C ARG A 106 -6.90 8.35 8.95
N GLY A 107 -5.99 7.38 9.03
CA GLY A 107 -6.01 6.28 9.99
C GLY A 107 -4.80 6.34 10.92
N ALA A 108 -4.89 5.65 12.05
CA ALA A 108 -3.77 5.43 12.94
C ALA A 108 -3.33 3.96 12.83
N TYR A 109 -2.04 3.68 13.00
CA TYR A 109 -1.55 2.31 13.11
C TYR A 109 -0.67 2.11 14.33
N HIS A 110 -0.63 0.86 14.79
CA HIS A 110 0.25 0.38 15.85
C HIS A 110 1.31 -0.54 15.26
N PHE A 111 2.58 -0.34 15.63
CA PHE A 111 3.66 -1.25 15.26
C PHE A 111 3.81 -2.32 16.34
N PHE A 112 3.29 -3.52 16.06
CA PHE A 112 3.26 -4.64 17.00
C PHE A 112 4.66 -5.21 17.30
N GLN A 113 4.94 -5.51 18.56
CA GLN A 113 6.14 -6.25 18.97
C GLN A 113 5.76 -7.65 19.48
N PRO A 114 6.15 -8.73 18.77
CA PRO A 114 5.72 -10.10 19.11
C PRO A 114 6.32 -10.66 20.40
N ARG A 115 7.35 -10.00 20.94
CA ARG A 115 7.96 -10.36 22.24
C ARG A 115 7.27 -9.69 23.44
N LYS A 116 6.20 -8.93 23.20
CA LYS A 116 5.41 -8.24 24.22
C LYS A 116 4.01 -8.84 24.26
N ASP A 117 3.33 -8.73 25.40
CA ASP A 117 1.95 -9.19 25.53
C ASP A 117 1.03 -8.39 24.61
N GLY A 118 0.18 -9.07 23.83
CA GLY A 118 -0.67 -8.43 22.83
C GLY A 118 -1.79 -7.59 23.45
N LYS A 119 -2.28 -7.94 24.64
CA LYS A 119 -3.31 -7.16 25.34
C LYS A 119 -2.75 -5.86 25.93
N SER A 120 -1.47 -5.83 26.27
CA SER A 120 -0.77 -4.65 26.80
C SER A 120 -0.36 -3.61 25.73
N GLN A 121 -0.52 -3.95 24.45
CA GLN A 121 -0.12 -3.16 23.29
C GLN A 121 -1.32 -2.45 22.65
#